data_AF-A0A7K9NJ11-F1
#
_entry.id   AF-A0A7K9NJ11-F1
#
_cell.length_a   1.000
_cell.length_b   1.000
_cell.length_c   1.000
_cell.angle_alpha   90.00
_cell.angle_beta   90.00
_cell.angle_gamma   90.00
#
_symmetry.space_group_name_H-M   'P 1'
#
loop_
_entity.id
_entity.type
_entity.pdbx_description
1 polymer ?
#
loop_
_entity_poly.entity_id
_entity_poly.type
_entity_poly.pdbx_seq_one_letter_code
_entity_poly.pdbx_strand_id
1 'polypeptide(L)'
;CFREYFVHKFRAMLGKNRVIFPGEKVLLAVSGGPASSAMVRQVQEGLSREAAKRLRFIPGLVYVEEGAVRGQSLEQREQTLAQMETLLQATGFPYHLIHLEEALQLPPSILQPGPERSSPSGPSYKEAVDSFIQQQQRQDGHSGTSLPGHSTQDTPAGSPATPRLPDAAQSRELLRAFEAAATATAREELLQMLRTHLIVQTARDRGYTKAMMGESLTRVAVKLLTNLSLGRGAFLAVDTGFTDQRHGDVMVVRPMRDYTAKEIAFYNHFFSVPTVVVPPLFTKRREKPSIHQLVERFLLGLQEEFPSTISTVYRYGEKLSPEPAKASSESQRCLLCLCGLDTEGGEW
;
A
#
# COMPACT_ATOMS: atom_id res chain seq x y z
N CYS A 1 17.73 21.23 -5.44
CA CYS A 1 17.14 20.77 -6.72
C CYS A 1 16.49 19.38 -6.66
N PHE A 2 17.24 18.25 -6.74
CA PHE A 2 16.61 16.92 -6.85
C PHE A 2 15.73 16.53 -5.64
N ARG A 3 16.22 16.77 -4.41
CA ARG A 3 15.44 16.53 -3.18
C ARG A 3 14.12 17.32 -3.19
N GLU A 4 14.20 18.61 -3.50
CA GLU A 4 13.04 19.50 -3.53
C GLU A 4 12.04 19.08 -4.61
N TYR A 5 12.52 18.71 -5.81
CA TYR A 5 11.69 18.14 -6.86
C TYR A 5 10.97 16.88 -6.36
N PHE A 6 11.71 15.95 -5.75
CA PHE A 6 11.18 14.68 -5.28
C PHE A 6 10.14 14.89 -4.17
N VAL A 7 10.40 15.77 -3.19
CA VAL A 7 9.46 16.15 -2.13
C VAL A 7 8.24 16.87 -2.68
N HIS A 8 8.45 17.85 -3.56
CA HIS A 8 7.37 18.63 -4.17
C HIS A 8 6.41 17.74 -4.96
N LYS A 9 6.93 16.80 -5.75
CA LYS A 9 6.14 15.86 -6.55
C LYS A 9 5.18 15.03 -5.69
N PHE A 10 5.62 14.54 -4.53
CA PHE A 10 4.80 13.73 -3.61
C PHE A 10 3.66 14.56 -3.04
N ARG A 11 3.99 15.79 -2.64
CA ARG A 11 3.04 16.74 -2.06
C ARG A 11 2.02 17.23 -3.08
N ALA A 12 2.47 17.53 -4.29
CA ALA A 12 1.61 17.93 -5.40
C ALA A 12 0.64 16.81 -5.77
N MET A 13 1.13 15.56 -5.76
CA MET A 13 0.30 14.39 -6.01
C MET A 13 -0.79 14.25 -4.93
N LEU A 14 -0.47 14.39 -3.64
CA LEU A 14 -1.49 14.36 -2.58
C LEU A 14 -2.47 15.54 -2.67
N GLY A 15 -1.94 16.74 -2.93
CA GLY A 15 -2.72 17.98 -2.99
C GLY A 15 -3.60 18.13 -4.24
N LYS A 16 -3.28 17.45 -5.34
CA LYS A 16 -4.11 17.37 -6.55
C LYS A 16 -5.34 16.48 -6.32
N ASN A 17 -5.15 15.35 -5.63
CA ASN A 17 -6.22 14.37 -5.43
C ASN A 17 -7.11 14.68 -4.20
N ARG A 18 -6.56 15.30 -3.14
CA ARG A 18 -7.31 15.80 -1.96
C ARG A 18 -8.20 14.76 -1.26
N VAL A 19 -7.78 13.50 -1.25
CA VAL A 19 -8.56 12.40 -0.65
C VAL A 19 -8.26 12.16 0.83
N ILE A 20 -7.21 12.76 1.39
CA ILE A 20 -6.77 12.53 2.78
C ILE A 20 -7.00 13.79 3.60
N PHE A 21 -7.98 13.76 4.49
CA PHE A 21 -8.38 14.92 5.27
C PHE A 21 -7.51 15.11 6.53
N PRO A 22 -7.38 16.34 7.05
CA PRO A 22 -6.69 16.59 8.32
C PRO A 22 -7.25 15.75 9.46
N GLY A 23 -6.37 15.20 10.31
CA GLY A 23 -6.72 14.34 11.43
C GLY A 23 -7.05 12.89 11.07
N GLU A 24 -7.21 12.54 9.79
CA GLU A 24 -7.44 11.14 9.40
C GLU A 24 -6.25 10.25 9.76
N LYS A 25 -6.53 9.04 10.24
CA LYS A 25 -5.52 8.00 10.38
C LYS A 25 -5.25 7.34 9.03
N VAL A 26 -3.98 7.29 8.64
CA VAL A 26 -3.52 6.70 7.38
C VAL A 26 -2.51 5.58 7.65
N LEU A 27 -2.81 4.37 7.18
CA LEU A 27 -1.93 3.21 7.31
C LEU A 27 -0.96 3.18 6.11
N LEU A 28 0.34 3.11 6.34
CA LEU A 28 1.35 3.01 5.30
C LEU A 28 1.82 1.56 5.22
N ALA A 29 1.63 0.93 4.06
CA ALA A 29 2.15 -0.40 3.80
C ALA A 29 3.67 -0.33 3.51
N VAL A 30 4.45 -0.93 4.42
CA VAL A 30 5.90 -0.97 4.36
C VAL A 30 6.33 -2.39 4.00
N SER A 31 7.08 -2.54 2.90
CA SER A 31 7.63 -3.84 2.49
C SER A 31 9.12 -4.00 2.83
N GLY A 32 9.76 -2.92 3.27
CA GLY A 32 11.22 -2.80 3.33
C GLY A 32 11.87 -2.44 1.98
N GLY A 33 11.16 -2.63 0.87
CA GLY A 33 11.66 -2.31 -0.46
C GLY A 33 11.78 -0.79 -0.74
N PRO A 34 12.50 -0.41 -1.81
CA PRO A 34 12.87 0.99 -2.07
C PRO A 34 11.71 1.98 -2.11
N ALA A 35 10.61 1.62 -2.76
CA ALA A 35 9.48 2.53 -2.94
C ALA A 35 8.69 2.77 -1.64
N SER A 36 8.49 1.73 -0.82
CA SER A 36 7.86 1.90 0.49
C SER A 36 8.74 2.68 1.46
N SER A 37 10.06 2.48 1.45
CA SER A 37 10.95 3.25 2.32
C SER A 37 11.01 4.72 1.92
N ALA A 38 11.08 5.01 0.61
CA ALA A 38 10.98 6.38 0.10
C ALA A 38 9.66 7.03 0.50
N MET A 39 8.53 6.31 0.39
CA MET A 39 7.22 6.78 0.82
C MET A 39 7.20 7.15 2.31
N VAL A 40 7.71 6.29 3.18
CA VAL A 40 7.82 6.57 4.63
C VAL A 40 8.65 7.82 4.87
N ARG A 41 9.82 7.95 4.22
CA ARG A 41 10.67 9.13 4.34
C ARG A 41 9.95 10.41 3.93
N GLN A 42 9.19 10.37 2.83
CA GLN A 42 8.42 11.52 2.33
C GLN A 42 7.31 11.92 3.30
N VAL A 43 6.69 10.95 3.98
CA VAL A 43 5.69 11.22 5.03
C VAL A 43 6.35 11.82 6.28
N GLN A 44 7.49 11.30 6.73
CA GLN A 44 8.26 11.89 7.83
C GLN A 44 8.65 13.35 7.53
N GLU A 45 9.22 13.61 6.36
CA GLU A 45 9.59 14.97 5.94
C GLU A 45 8.36 15.88 5.82
N GLY A 46 7.25 15.35 5.28
CA GLY A 46 6.01 16.09 5.13
C GLY A 46 5.32 16.45 6.45
N LEU A 47 5.52 15.64 7.51
CA LEU A 47 4.98 15.88 8.85
C LEU A 47 5.91 16.71 9.76
N SER A 48 7.17 16.91 9.36
CA SER A 48 8.13 17.73 10.12
C SER A 48 7.61 19.15 10.35
N ARG A 49 7.93 19.73 11.52
CA ARG A 49 7.57 21.12 11.88
C ARG A 49 8.21 22.15 10.94
N GLU A 50 9.35 21.80 10.34
CA GLU A 50 10.09 22.65 9.40
C GLU A 50 9.47 22.67 8.00
N ALA A 51 8.46 21.83 7.72
CA ALA A 51 7.84 21.75 6.42
C ALA A 51 6.91 22.95 6.16
N ALA A 52 7.21 23.74 5.12
CA ALA A 52 6.43 24.93 4.73
C ALA A 52 4.92 24.67 4.49
N LYS A 53 4.53 23.43 4.16
CA LYS A 53 3.13 23.00 4.05
C LYS A 53 2.94 21.69 4.81
N ARG A 54 2.83 21.67 6.13
CA ARG A 54 2.78 20.39 6.86
C ARG A 54 1.64 19.47 6.39
N LEU A 55 1.92 18.18 6.26
CA LEU A 55 0.90 17.13 6.19
C LEU A 55 0.15 17.10 7.54
N ARG A 56 -1.12 16.67 7.51
CA ARG A 56 -2.03 16.82 8.67
C ARG A 56 -2.76 15.55 9.06
N PHE A 57 -2.43 14.43 8.43
CA PHE A 57 -2.96 13.13 8.81
C PHE A 57 -2.05 12.47 9.84
N ILE A 58 -2.55 11.44 10.52
CA ILE A 58 -1.85 10.67 11.54
C ILE A 58 -1.36 9.36 10.90
N PRO A 59 -0.05 9.17 10.70
CA PRO A 59 0.47 7.94 10.09
C PRO A 59 0.47 6.78 11.08
N GLY A 60 0.25 5.57 10.57
CA GLY A 60 0.69 4.33 11.17
C GLY A 60 1.30 3.43 10.11
N LEU A 61 2.12 2.46 10.50
CA LEU A 61 2.83 1.57 9.58
C LEU A 61 2.28 0.14 9.69
N VAL A 62 2.28 -0.60 8.58
CA VAL A 62 2.05 -2.04 8.59
C VAL A 62 3.11 -2.74 7.76
N TYR A 63 3.68 -3.81 8.31
CA TYR A 63 4.57 -4.72 7.59
C TYR A 63 3.93 -6.11 7.59
N VAL A 64 3.86 -6.71 6.41
CA VAL A 64 3.41 -8.09 6.21
C VAL A 64 4.63 -8.97 6.02
N GLU A 65 4.86 -9.89 6.95
CA GLU A 65 5.90 -10.90 6.87
C GLU A 65 5.45 -12.03 5.93
N GLU A 66 6.25 -12.31 4.90
CA GLU A 66 5.87 -13.20 3.78
C GLU A 66 6.90 -14.32 3.58
N GLY A 67 7.79 -14.53 4.53
CA GLY A 67 8.95 -15.39 4.37
C GLY A 67 8.61 -16.86 4.20
N ALA A 68 7.48 -17.32 4.75
CA ALA A 68 6.98 -18.67 4.53
C ALA A 68 6.86 -18.99 3.04
N VAL A 69 6.08 -18.18 2.30
CA VAL A 69 5.82 -18.40 0.86
C VAL A 69 7.02 -18.05 -0.02
N ARG A 70 8.00 -17.30 0.51
CA ARG A 70 9.28 -17.02 -0.15
C ARG A 70 10.35 -18.10 0.10
N GLY A 71 10.01 -19.16 0.82
CA GLY A 71 10.93 -20.25 1.12
C GLY A 71 12.07 -19.86 2.05
N GLN A 72 11.88 -18.84 2.88
CA GLN A 72 12.86 -18.46 3.91
C GLN A 72 12.81 -19.45 5.08
N SER A 73 13.97 -19.75 5.67
CA SER A 73 14.04 -20.53 6.91
C SER A 73 13.48 -19.73 8.09
N LEU A 74 13.13 -20.41 9.19
CA LEU A 74 12.65 -19.75 10.41
C LEU A 74 13.65 -18.69 10.90
N GLU A 75 14.94 -19.03 10.94
CA GLU A 75 16.01 -18.11 11.32
C GLU A 75 16.06 -16.87 10.41
N GLN A 76 15.93 -17.04 9.09
CA GLN A 76 15.91 -15.91 8.15
C GLN A 76 14.69 -15.02 8.35
N ARG A 77 13.54 -15.61 8.67
CA ARG A 77 12.29 -14.88 8.97
C ARG A 77 12.45 -14.06 10.25
N GLU A 78 12.99 -14.66 11.31
CA GLU A 78 13.27 -13.97 12.59
C GLU A 78 14.26 -12.81 12.39
N GLN A 79 15.34 -13.02 11.64
CA GLN A 79 16.31 -11.96 11.30
C GLN A 79 15.66 -10.82 10.50
N THR A 80 14.84 -11.17 9.50
CA THR A 80 14.12 -10.18 8.68
C THR A 80 13.14 -9.37 9.52
N LEU A 81 12.38 -10.04 10.39
CA LEU A 81 11.45 -9.40 11.33
C LEU A 81 12.17 -8.45 12.27
N ALA A 82 13.26 -8.88 12.92
CA ALA A 82 14.03 -8.03 13.83
C ALA A 82 14.62 -6.80 13.11
N GLN A 83 15.12 -6.99 11.89
CA GLN A 83 15.61 -5.89 11.06
C GLN A 83 14.48 -4.92 10.71
N MET A 84 13.33 -5.43 10.25
CA MET A 84 12.18 -4.61 9.89
C MET A 84 11.60 -3.87 11.10
N GLU A 85 11.50 -4.53 12.25
CA GLU A 85 11.05 -3.92 13.50
C GLU A 85 11.96 -2.76 13.89
N THR A 86 13.29 -2.95 13.83
CA THR A 86 14.26 -1.86 14.09
C THR A 86 14.02 -0.66 13.17
N LEU A 87 13.78 -0.91 11.87
CA LEU A 87 13.50 0.16 10.91
C LEU A 87 12.18 0.87 11.18
N LEU A 88 11.13 0.13 11.54
CA LEU A 88 9.82 0.69 11.86
C LEU A 88 9.86 1.50 13.15
N GLN A 89 10.52 0.99 14.20
CA GLN A 89 10.72 1.70 15.46
C GLN A 89 11.48 3.02 15.25
N ALA A 90 12.53 3.01 14.41
CA ALA A 90 13.30 4.21 14.08
C ALA A 90 12.46 5.32 13.40
N THR A 91 11.28 5.00 12.87
CA THR A 91 10.40 6.01 12.28
C THR A 91 9.67 6.90 13.30
N GLY A 92 9.48 6.40 14.53
CA GLY A 92 8.68 7.04 15.57
C GLY A 92 7.16 6.95 15.36
N PHE A 93 6.68 6.23 14.35
CA PHE A 93 5.24 6.02 14.11
C PHE A 93 4.74 4.74 14.76
N PRO A 94 3.44 4.68 15.14
CA PRO A 94 2.84 3.41 15.56
C PRO A 94 2.89 2.42 14.40
N TYR A 95 3.29 1.17 14.65
CA TYR A 95 3.44 0.14 13.63
C TYR A 95 2.74 -1.16 14.02
N HIS A 96 2.41 -1.95 13.00
CA HIS A 96 1.76 -3.25 13.10
C HIS A 96 2.61 -4.27 12.33
N LEU A 97 3.05 -5.32 13.01
CA LEU A 97 3.68 -6.48 12.39
C LEU A 97 2.61 -7.55 12.25
N ILE A 98 2.35 -8.00 11.03
CA ILE A 98 1.41 -9.07 10.74
C ILE A 98 2.06 -10.11 9.84
N HIS A 99 1.58 -11.33 9.92
CA HIS A 99 2.08 -12.46 9.13
C HIS A 99 1.11 -12.80 8.02
N LEU A 100 1.62 -13.22 6.86
CA LEU A 100 0.78 -13.61 5.74
C LEU A 100 -0.18 -14.77 6.08
N GLU A 101 0.23 -15.65 7.00
CA GLU A 101 -0.55 -16.76 7.53
C GLU A 101 -1.87 -16.31 8.19
N GLU A 102 -1.92 -15.09 8.73
CA GLU A 102 -3.15 -14.52 9.31
C GLU A 102 -4.24 -14.32 8.26
N ALA A 103 -3.88 -14.32 6.96
CA ALA A 103 -4.86 -14.21 5.88
C ALA A 103 -5.87 -15.36 5.88
N LEU A 104 -5.49 -16.53 6.41
CA LEU A 104 -6.35 -17.71 6.53
C LEU A 104 -7.45 -17.56 7.59
N GLN A 105 -7.31 -16.58 8.48
CA GLN A 105 -8.22 -16.33 9.60
C GLN A 105 -9.03 -15.04 9.41
N LEU A 106 -8.94 -14.43 8.23
CA LEU A 106 -9.67 -13.20 7.95
C LEU A 106 -11.18 -13.44 8.04
N PRO A 107 -11.93 -12.51 8.65
CA PRO A 107 -13.38 -12.62 8.70
C PRO A 107 -13.96 -12.49 7.29
N PRO A 108 -15.09 -13.16 6.99
CA PRO A 108 -15.73 -13.10 5.67
C PRO A 108 -16.15 -11.66 5.27
N SER A 109 -16.29 -10.75 6.24
CA SER A 109 -16.53 -9.33 6.00
C SER A 109 -15.44 -8.63 5.19
N ILE A 110 -14.22 -9.20 5.10
CA ILE A 110 -13.19 -8.67 4.20
C ILE A 110 -13.63 -8.74 2.73
N LEU A 111 -14.55 -9.66 2.41
CA LEU A 111 -15.08 -9.87 1.08
C LEU A 111 -16.26 -8.96 0.73
N GLN A 112 -16.69 -8.14 1.68
CA GLN A 112 -17.73 -7.14 1.47
C GLN A 112 -17.11 -5.74 1.58
N PRO A 113 -17.57 -4.76 0.77
CA PRO A 113 -17.28 -3.37 1.05
C PRO A 113 -17.77 -3.02 2.44
N GLY A 114 -16.93 -2.36 3.24
CA GLY A 114 -17.37 -1.81 4.50
C GLY A 114 -18.43 -0.72 4.27
N PRO A 115 -19.19 -0.35 5.31
CA PRO A 115 -20.21 0.68 5.19
C PRO A 115 -19.58 1.96 4.65
N GLU A 116 -20.00 2.37 3.45
CA GLU A 116 -19.58 3.64 2.89
C GLU A 116 -19.97 4.74 3.87
N ARG A 117 -18.98 5.51 4.32
CA ARG A 117 -19.28 6.72 5.10
C ARG A 117 -19.97 7.69 4.15
N SER A 118 -21.29 7.74 4.21
CA SER A 118 -22.14 8.63 3.43
C SER A 118 -21.51 10.02 3.36
N SER A 119 -21.06 10.42 2.18
CA SER A 119 -20.65 11.80 1.92
C SER A 119 -21.73 12.44 1.07
N PRO A 120 -22.70 13.12 1.70
CA PRO A 120 -23.05 14.44 1.17
C PRO A 120 -23.45 15.42 2.29
N SER A 121 -22.57 15.69 3.27
CA SER A 121 -22.67 16.89 4.13
C SER A 121 -21.37 17.20 4.90
N GLY A 122 -20.23 16.70 4.43
CA GLY A 122 -18.92 17.01 5.03
C GLY A 122 -18.41 18.38 4.56
N PRO A 123 -17.61 19.09 5.37
CA PRO A 123 -16.95 20.31 4.93
C PRO A 123 -16.07 20.04 3.71
N SER A 124 -16.00 21.01 2.80
CA SER A 124 -15.05 20.97 1.69
C SER A 124 -13.64 20.71 2.21
N TYR A 125 -12.78 20.07 1.42
CA TYR A 125 -11.38 19.81 1.80
C TYR A 125 -10.68 21.09 2.32
N LYS A 126 -10.96 22.23 1.68
CA LYS A 126 -10.41 23.52 2.09
C LYS A 126 -10.93 23.95 3.47
N GLU A 127 -12.23 23.81 3.72
CA GLU A 127 -12.86 24.15 5.01
C GLU A 127 -12.35 23.26 6.13
N ALA A 128 -12.17 21.96 5.89
CA ALA A 128 -11.58 21.04 6.85
C ALA A 128 -10.13 21.42 7.20
N VAL A 129 -9.36 21.82 6.18
CA VAL A 129 -7.99 22.34 6.33
C VAL A 129 -7.97 23.62 7.14
N ASP A 130 -8.83 24.59 6.85
CA ASP A 130 -8.86 25.88 7.54
C ASP A 130 -9.31 25.73 8.99
N SER A 131 -10.34 24.92 9.24
CA SER A 131 -10.83 24.60 10.60
C SER A 131 -9.75 23.94 11.45
N PHE A 132 -8.99 23.00 10.86
CA PHE A 132 -7.90 22.31 11.56
C PHE A 132 -6.75 23.26 11.93
N ILE A 133 -6.39 24.21 11.05
CA ILE A 133 -5.36 25.24 11.36
C ILE A 133 -5.83 26.10 12.52
N GLN A 134 -7.08 26.57 12.47
CA GLN A 134 -7.63 27.45 13.50
C GLN A 134 -7.67 26.75 14.86
N GLN A 135 -7.99 25.46 14.89
CA GLN A 135 -7.98 24.66 16.11
C GLN A 135 -6.56 24.48 16.68
N GLN A 136 -5.55 24.24 15.84
CA GLN A 136 -4.16 24.15 16.30
C GLN A 136 -3.64 25.49 16.83
N GLN A 137 -3.92 26.60 16.14
CA GLN A 137 -3.50 27.94 16.59
C GLN A 137 -4.13 28.33 17.93
N ARG A 138 -5.38 27.90 18.21
CA ARG A 138 -6.02 28.11 19.51
C ARG A 138 -5.37 27.29 20.63
N GLN A 139 -4.89 26.08 20.34
CA GLN A 139 -4.17 25.25 21.30
C GLN A 139 -2.75 25.79 21.58
N ASP A 140 -2.06 26.27 20.55
CA ASP A 140 -0.70 26.83 20.69
C ASP A 140 -0.69 28.22 21.38
N GLY A 141 -1.79 28.98 21.29
CA GLY A 141 -1.92 30.32 21.90
C GLY A 141 -2.28 30.36 23.39
N HIS A 142 -2.48 29.22 24.06
CA HIS A 142 -2.80 29.15 25.50
C HIS A 142 -1.76 28.37 26.32
N SER A 143 -0.60 28.01 25.74
CA SER A 143 0.45 27.27 26.44
C SER A 143 1.71 28.11 26.67
N GLY A 144 1.55 29.23 27.38
CA GLY A 144 2.61 29.77 28.23
C GLY A 144 2.46 29.13 29.61
N THR A 145 3.29 28.13 29.90
CA THR A 145 3.32 27.28 31.11
C THR A 145 2.43 26.03 31.03
N SER A 146 3.09 24.87 31.17
CA SER A 146 2.56 23.50 31.25
C SER A 146 2.36 22.78 29.91
N LEU A 147 3.24 21.80 29.66
CA LEU A 147 3.05 20.72 28.69
C LEU A 147 1.64 20.11 28.82
N PRO A 148 0.87 19.96 27.73
CA PRO A 148 -0.28 19.08 27.74
C PRO A 148 0.22 17.65 27.57
N GLY A 149 0.46 16.98 28.70
CA GLY A 149 0.40 15.53 28.77
C GLY A 149 -1.02 15.11 28.46
N HIS A 150 -1.27 14.64 27.24
CA HIS A 150 -2.49 13.91 26.92
C HIS A 150 -2.47 12.61 27.74
N SER A 151 -3.07 12.66 28.93
CA SER A 151 -3.52 11.46 29.64
C SER A 151 -4.75 10.94 28.89
N THR A 152 -4.52 10.22 27.80
CA THR A 152 -5.45 9.16 27.43
C THR A 152 -5.35 8.12 28.53
N GLN A 153 -6.48 7.77 29.15
CA GLN A 153 -6.57 6.60 29.99
C GLN A 153 -6.17 5.39 29.14
N ASP A 154 -4.90 5.02 29.27
CA ASP A 154 -4.37 3.74 28.86
C ASP A 154 -5.07 2.69 29.74
N THR A 155 -6.14 2.10 29.20
CA THR A 155 -6.34 0.67 29.43
C THR A 155 -5.01 0.00 29.08
N PRO A 156 -4.39 -0.81 29.96
CA PRO A 156 -3.07 -1.36 29.73
C PRO A 156 -3.14 -2.26 28.49
N ALA A 157 -2.77 -1.70 27.34
CA ALA A 157 -2.43 -2.46 26.17
C ALA A 157 -1.29 -3.37 26.60
N GLY A 158 -1.56 -4.68 26.55
CA GLY A 158 -0.62 -5.71 26.96
C GLY A 158 0.77 -5.44 26.41
N SER A 159 1.78 -5.83 27.20
CA SER A 159 3.20 -5.85 26.82
C SER A 159 3.39 -6.09 25.32
N PRO A 160 4.37 -5.45 24.65
CA PRO A 160 4.70 -5.82 23.28
C PRO A 160 5.03 -7.31 23.29
N ALA A 161 4.09 -8.12 22.84
CA ALA A 161 4.30 -9.53 22.67
C ALA A 161 5.47 -9.60 21.68
N THR A 162 6.58 -10.22 22.09
CA THR A 162 7.66 -10.59 21.19
C THR A 162 7.03 -11.08 19.89
N PRO A 163 7.43 -10.58 18.71
CA PRO A 163 6.88 -11.03 17.44
C PRO A 163 7.14 -12.54 17.33
N ARG A 164 6.13 -13.34 17.69
CA ARG A 164 6.22 -14.79 17.66
C ARG A 164 5.73 -15.20 16.29
N LEU A 165 6.58 -15.94 15.58
CA LEU A 165 6.18 -16.52 14.31
C LEU A 165 4.88 -17.35 14.49
N PRO A 166 4.00 -17.37 13.48
CA PRO A 166 2.77 -18.13 13.53
C PRO A 166 3.01 -19.62 13.73
N ASP A 167 1.96 -20.33 14.17
CA ASP A 167 2.00 -21.78 14.31
C ASP A 167 2.40 -22.46 12.98
N ALA A 168 3.26 -23.47 13.07
CA ALA A 168 3.69 -24.29 11.95
C ALA A 168 2.50 -24.95 11.22
N ALA A 169 1.36 -25.17 11.89
CA ALA A 169 0.13 -25.62 11.23
C ALA A 169 -0.40 -24.59 10.20
N GLN A 170 -0.46 -23.31 10.58
CA GLN A 170 -0.94 -22.24 9.71
C GLN A 170 0.01 -22.02 8.54
N SER A 171 1.32 -22.04 8.81
CA SER A 171 2.34 -21.96 7.76
C SER A 171 2.20 -23.08 6.72
N ARG A 172 1.93 -24.33 7.16
CA ARG A 172 1.72 -25.47 6.26
C ARG A 172 0.47 -25.32 5.40
N GLU A 173 -0.64 -24.85 5.97
CA GLU A 173 -1.88 -24.64 5.21
C GLU A 173 -1.73 -23.54 4.17
N LEU A 174 -1.05 -22.43 4.52
CA LEU A 174 -0.73 -21.37 3.57
C LEU A 174 0.13 -21.88 2.42
N LEU A 175 1.18 -22.64 2.72
CA LEU A 175 2.04 -23.25 1.71
C LEU A 175 1.27 -24.19 0.79
N ARG A 176 0.36 -25.00 1.34
CA ARG A 176 -0.52 -25.89 0.57
C ARG A 176 -1.40 -25.11 -0.42
N ALA A 177 -1.95 -23.97 -0.01
CA ALA A 177 -2.72 -23.10 -0.91
C ALA A 177 -1.87 -22.52 -2.05
N PHE A 178 -0.62 -22.14 -1.77
CA PHE A 178 0.33 -21.67 -2.79
C PHE A 178 0.82 -22.79 -3.72
N GLU A 179 0.98 -24.01 -3.22
CA GLU A 179 1.31 -25.18 -4.04
C GLU A 179 0.16 -25.54 -4.99
N ALA A 180 -1.10 -25.42 -4.53
CA ALA A 180 -2.29 -25.64 -5.34
C ALA A 180 -2.42 -24.64 -6.51
N ALA A 181 -1.86 -23.44 -6.39
CA ALA A 181 -1.73 -22.51 -7.50
C ALA A 181 -0.67 -23.02 -8.49
N ALA A 182 -1.13 -23.58 -9.62
CA ALA A 182 -0.27 -24.32 -10.56
C ALA A 182 0.78 -23.47 -11.28
N THR A 183 0.55 -22.16 -11.44
CA THR A 183 1.43 -21.28 -12.22
C THR A 183 2.11 -20.23 -11.34
N ALA A 184 3.31 -19.79 -11.75
CA ALA A 184 4.01 -18.69 -11.09
C ALA A 184 3.18 -17.40 -11.06
N THR A 185 2.43 -17.11 -12.14
CA THR A 185 1.51 -15.97 -12.19
C THR A 185 0.40 -16.09 -11.15
N ALA A 186 -0.25 -17.25 -11.03
CA ALA A 186 -1.33 -17.45 -10.04
C ALA A 186 -0.83 -17.28 -8.60
N ARG A 187 0.39 -17.72 -8.31
CA ARG A 187 1.03 -17.54 -6.98
C ARG A 187 1.35 -16.07 -6.68
N GLU A 188 1.83 -15.30 -7.66
CA GLU A 188 2.06 -13.85 -7.48
C GLU A 188 0.75 -13.09 -7.26
N GLU A 189 -0.30 -13.40 -8.03
CA GLU A 189 -1.62 -12.80 -7.86
C GLU A 189 -2.23 -13.15 -6.50
N LEU A 190 -2.14 -14.42 -6.08
CA LEU A 190 -2.61 -14.87 -4.77
C LEU A 190 -1.90 -14.11 -3.63
N LEU A 191 -0.57 -14.00 -3.70
CA LEU A 191 0.20 -13.24 -2.71
C LEU A 191 -0.26 -11.77 -2.64
N GLN A 192 -0.38 -11.12 -3.80
CA GLN A 192 -0.77 -9.72 -3.85
C GLN A 192 -2.18 -9.48 -3.27
N MET A 193 -3.11 -10.39 -3.55
CA MET A 193 -4.47 -10.33 -3.01
C MET A 193 -4.50 -10.54 -1.49
N LEU A 194 -3.87 -11.61 -0.98
CA LEU A 194 -3.84 -11.90 0.46
C LEU A 194 -3.18 -10.76 1.24
N ARG A 195 -2.07 -10.21 0.73
CA ARG A 195 -1.41 -9.04 1.30
C ARG A 195 -2.36 -7.84 1.36
N THR A 196 -3.08 -7.56 0.27
CA THR A 196 -4.00 -6.42 0.20
C THR A 196 -5.15 -6.59 1.20
N HIS A 197 -5.73 -7.80 1.28
CA HIS A 197 -6.78 -8.11 2.24
C HIS A 197 -6.30 -7.93 3.70
N LEU A 198 -5.10 -8.41 4.02
CA LEU A 198 -4.51 -8.23 5.35
C LEU A 198 -4.30 -6.76 5.71
N ILE A 199 -3.75 -5.97 4.78
CA ILE A 199 -3.52 -4.53 5.00
C ILE A 199 -4.85 -3.81 5.21
N VAL A 200 -5.86 -4.09 4.38
CA VAL A 200 -7.18 -3.48 4.49
C VAL A 200 -7.87 -3.88 5.79
N GLN A 201 -7.83 -5.17 6.15
CA GLN A 201 -8.41 -5.63 7.40
C GLN A 201 -7.73 -4.97 8.62
N THR A 202 -6.40 -4.92 8.62
CA THR A 202 -5.63 -4.22 9.67
C THR A 202 -6.00 -2.74 9.74
N ALA A 203 -6.23 -2.10 8.59
CA ALA A 203 -6.69 -0.73 8.54
C ALA A 203 -8.07 -0.58 9.22
N ARG A 204 -9.01 -1.47 8.94
CA ARG A 204 -10.36 -1.48 9.56
C ARG A 204 -10.28 -1.66 11.07
N ASP A 205 -9.61 -2.70 11.52
CA ASP A 205 -9.57 -3.09 12.94
C ASP A 205 -8.90 -2.03 13.81
N ARG A 206 -7.96 -1.27 13.23
CA ARG A 206 -7.23 -0.21 13.93
C ARG A 206 -7.77 1.20 13.63
N GLY A 207 -8.87 1.32 12.89
CA GLY A 207 -9.56 2.58 12.60
C GLY A 207 -8.82 3.51 11.65
N TYR A 208 -8.00 2.99 10.73
CA TYR A 208 -7.43 3.74 9.62
C TYR A 208 -8.44 3.81 8.47
N THR A 209 -8.64 5.01 7.93
CA THR A 209 -9.60 5.21 6.82
C THR A 209 -8.95 5.12 5.45
N LYS A 210 -7.62 5.23 5.40
CA LYS A 210 -6.83 5.19 4.17
C LYS A 210 -5.64 4.25 4.33
N ALA A 211 -5.27 3.56 3.26
CA ALA A 211 -4.07 2.74 3.18
C ALA A 211 -3.15 3.24 2.05
N MET A 212 -1.97 3.77 2.37
CA MET A 212 -0.95 4.18 1.41
C MET A 212 -0.08 3.00 0.98
N MET A 213 -0.02 2.73 -0.33
CA MET A 213 0.81 1.69 -0.93
C MET A 213 2.01 2.29 -1.64
N GLY A 214 3.20 1.73 -1.39
CA GLY A 214 4.46 2.14 -2.01
C GLY A 214 4.64 1.65 -3.46
N GLU A 215 3.62 1.76 -4.31
CA GLU A 215 3.70 1.33 -5.71
C GLU A 215 4.36 2.42 -6.58
N SER A 216 5.50 2.10 -7.21
CA SER A 216 6.20 3.00 -8.14
C SER A 216 5.52 3.05 -9.51
N LEU A 217 5.77 4.10 -10.30
CA LEU A 217 5.34 4.20 -11.70
C LEU A 217 5.74 2.95 -12.51
N THR A 218 6.97 2.47 -12.30
CA THR A 218 7.45 1.24 -12.94
C THR A 218 6.60 0.04 -12.56
N ARG A 219 6.29 -0.14 -11.26
CA ARG A 219 5.46 -1.26 -10.79
C ARG A 219 4.04 -1.16 -11.32
N VAL A 220 3.46 0.03 -11.35
CA VAL A 220 2.11 0.25 -11.86
C VAL A 220 2.04 0.02 -13.37
N ALA A 221 3.07 0.39 -14.14
CA ALA A 221 3.13 0.10 -15.59
C ALA A 221 3.23 -1.40 -15.88
N VAL A 222 4.04 -2.14 -15.11
CA VAL A 222 4.08 -3.61 -15.18
C VAL A 222 2.70 -4.19 -14.85
N LYS A 223 2.07 -3.73 -13.77
CA LYS A 223 0.72 -4.18 -13.38
C LYS A 223 -0.32 -3.90 -14.46
N LEU A 224 -0.26 -2.74 -15.12
CA LEU A 224 -1.14 -2.38 -16.24
C LEU A 224 -1.07 -3.41 -17.37
N LEU A 225 0.13 -3.68 -17.89
CA LEU A 225 0.30 -4.63 -18.99
C LEU A 225 0.01 -6.06 -18.55
N THR A 226 0.39 -6.46 -17.33
CA THR A 226 0.01 -7.78 -16.80
C THR A 226 -1.50 -7.94 -16.74
N ASN A 227 -2.22 -6.96 -16.22
CA ASN A 227 -3.68 -7.00 -16.16
C ASN A 227 -4.30 -7.11 -17.56
N LEU A 228 -3.77 -6.38 -18.55
CA LEU A 228 -4.20 -6.51 -19.94
C LEU A 228 -3.94 -7.92 -20.48
N SER A 229 -2.75 -8.48 -20.25
CA SER A 229 -2.42 -9.85 -20.66
C SER A 229 -3.27 -10.92 -19.99
N LEU A 230 -3.79 -10.65 -18.79
CA LEU A 230 -4.67 -11.52 -18.03
C LEU A 230 -6.16 -11.29 -18.33
N GLY A 231 -6.51 -10.40 -19.26
CA GLY A 231 -7.92 -10.07 -19.58
C GLY A 231 -8.62 -9.21 -18.53
N ARG A 232 -7.90 -8.62 -17.57
CA ARG A 232 -8.44 -7.77 -16.49
C ARG A 232 -8.60 -6.30 -16.91
N GLY A 233 -8.89 -6.05 -18.19
CA GLY A 233 -8.99 -4.70 -18.77
C GLY A 233 -10.03 -3.81 -18.09
N ALA A 234 -11.18 -4.39 -17.71
CA ALA A 234 -12.28 -3.68 -17.07
C ALA A 234 -11.94 -3.07 -15.69
N PHE A 235 -10.88 -3.56 -15.03
CA PHE A 235 -10.49 -3.12 -13.68
C PHE A 235 -9.22 -2.27 -13.65
N LEU A 236 -8.66 -1.93 -14.81
CA LEU A 236 -7.41 -1.17 -14.92
C LEU A 236 -7.47 0.16 -14.17
N ALA A 237 -8.60 0.86 -14.26
CA ALA A 237 -8.82 2.14 -13.59
C ALA A 237 -8.58 2.04 -12.07
N VAL A 238 -9.11 0.96 -11.46
CA VAL A 238 -9.03 0.72 -10.01
C VAL A 238 -7.66 0.19 -9.61
N ASP A 239 -7.12 -0.73 -10.41
CA ASP A 239 -5.86 -1.42 -10.13
C ASP A 239 -4.63 -0.53 -10.31
N THR A 240 -4.68 0.47 -11.19
CA THR A 240 -3.54 1.33 -11.54
C THR A 240 -3.77 2.81 -11.19
N GLY A 241 -5.01 3.17 -10.87
CA GLY A 241 -5.39 4.51 -10.45
C GLY A 241 -4.74 4.97 -9.14
N PHE A 242 -4.86 6.26 -8.85
CA PHE A 242 -4.34 6.84 -7.62
C PHE A 242 -5.06 6.27 -6.41
N THR A 243 -6.36 6.08 -6.53
CA THR A 243 -7.24 5.60 -5.47
C THR A 243 -7.92 4.31 -5.88
N ASP A 244 -8.13 3.45 -4.90
CA ASP A 244 -8.93 2.24 -5.03
C ASP A 244 -9.94 2.22 -3.86
N GLN A 245 -11.21 2.27 -4.24
CA GLN A 245 -12.35 2.42 -3.33
C GLN A 245 -13.17 1.13 -3.20
N ARG A 246 -12.73 0.00 -3.78
CA ARG A 246 -13.52 -1.25 -3.81
C ARG A 246 -13.89 -1.80 -2.44
N HIS A 247 -13.12 -1.41 -1.42
CA HIS A 247 -13.29 -1.83 -0.03
C HIS A 247 -14.29 -0.96 0.74
N GLY A 248 -14.77 0.16 0.18
CA GLY A 248 -15.77 1.05 0.80
C GLY A 248 -15.21 1.94 1.92
N ASP A 249 -15.01 1.35 3.09
CA ASP A 249 -14.61 2.04 4.33
C ASP A 249 -13.13 2.43 4.40
N VAL A 250 -12.26 1.64 3.76
CA VAL A 250 -10.83 1.90 3.62
C VAL A 250 -10.49 2.19 2.17
N MET A 251 -10.00 3.39 1.90
CA MET A 251 -9.54 3.76 0.55
C MET A 251 -8.03 3.54 0.42
N VAL A 252 -7.65 2.70 -0.53
CA VAL A 252 -6.24 2.47 -0.87
C VAL A 252 -5.75 3.61 -1.77
N VAL A 253 -4.56 4.14 -1.51
CA VAL A 253 -3.96 5.23 -2.27
C VAL A 253 -2.51 4.92 -2.68
N ARG A 254 -2.09 5.35 -3.86
CA ARG A 254 -0.77 5.01 -4.45
C ARG A 254 0.09 6.26 -4.68
N PRO A 255 0.67 6.85 -3.63
CA PRO A 255 1.34 8.13 -3.77
C PRO A 255 2.66 8.09 -4.55
N MET A 256 3.28 6.91 -4.66
CA MET A 256 4.54 6.74 -5.38
C MET A 256 4.35 6.48 -6.88
N ARG A 257 3.12 6.45 -7.40
CA ARG A 257 2.79 6.03 -8.77
C ARG A 257 3.36 6.91 -9.88
N ASP A 258 3.81 8.13 -9.57
CA ASP A 258 4.44 9.03 -10.54
C ASP A 258 5.98 8.94 -10.53
N TYR A 259 6.58 8.08 -9.69
CA TYR A 259 8.03 7.91 -9.57
C TYR A 259 8.52 6.62 -10.20
N THR A 260 9.47 6.72 -11.11
CA THR A 260 10.16 5.55 -11.67
C THR A 260 11.01 4.84 -10.59
N ALA A 261 11.22 3.54 -10.76
CA ALA A 261 12.11 2.79 -9.87
C ALA A 261 13.53 3.38 -9.81
N LYS A 262 14.01 3.93 -10.94
CA LYS A 262 15.32 4.60 -11.04
C LYS A 262 15.38 5.89 -10.20
N GLU A 263 14.36 6.76 -10.29
CA GLU A 263 14.28 7.97 -9.45
C GLU A 263 14.25 7.62 -7.96
N ILE A 264 13.49 6.59 -7.58
CA ILE A 264 13.40 6.12 -6.19
C ILE A 264 14.76 5.58 -5.71
N ALA A 265 15.45 4.80 -6.54
CA ALA A 265 16.77 4.27 -6.21
C ALA A 265 17.79 5.39 -5.99
N PHE A 266 17.83 6.40 -6.86
CA PHE A 266 18.69 7.57 -6.67
C PHE A 266 18.34 8.36 -5.42
N TYR A 267 17.06 8.60 -5.14
CA TYR A 267 16.63 9.27 -3.92
C TYR A 267 17.09 8.50 -2.67
N ASN A 268 16.86 7.19 -2.62
CA ASN A 268 17.26 6.38 -1.47
C ASN A 268 18.77 6.37 -1.27
N HIS A 269 19.54 6.28 -2.37
CA HIS A 269 20.99 6.31 -2.32
C HIS A 269 21.53 7.67 -1.85
N PHE A 270 21.06 8.78 -2.43
CA PHE A 270 21.59 10.11 -2.11
C PHE A 270 21.18 10.63 -0.72
N PHE A 271 20.05 10.16 -0.19
CA PHE A 271 19.54 10.59 1.12
C PHE A 271 19.57 9.50 2.19
N SER A 272 20.34 8.44 1.95
CA SER A 272 20.59 7.31 2.86
C SER A 272 19.30 6.75 3.46
N VAL A 273 18.28 6.55 2.63
CA VAL A 273 17.01 5.96 3.06
C VAL A 273 17.23 4.45 3.26
N PRO A 274 16.95 3.91 4.46
CA PRO A 274 17.16 2.50 4.72
C PRO A 274 16.21 1.64 3.90
N THR A 275 16.76 0.61 3.25
CA THR A 275 16.00 -0.37 2.47
C THR A 275 16.49 -1.77 2.81
N VAL A 276 15.58 -2.74 2.74
CA VAL A 276 15.85 -4.15 2.93
C VAL A 276 15.69 -4.86 1.59
N VAL A 277 16.59 -5.80 1.32
CA VAL A 277 16.48 -6.65 0.14
C VAL A 277 15.37 -7.66 0.38
N VAL A 278 14.30 -7.53 -0.38
CA VAL A 278 13.17 -8.45 -0.34
C VAL A 278 13.42 -9.59 -1.32
N PRO A 279 13.51 -10.85 -0.87
CA PRO A 279 13.72 -11.98 -1.77
C PRO A 279 12.56 -12.12 -2.78
N PRO A 280 12.84 -12.54 -4.02
CA PRO A 280 11.78 -12.85 -4.97
C PRO A 280 10.96 -14.05 -4.49
N LEU A 281 9.71 -14.15 -4.94
CA LEU A 281 8.83 -15.27 -4.60
C LEU A 281 9.37 -16.61 -5.12
N PHE A 282 10.04 -16.58 -6.28
CA PHE A 282 10.63 -17.74 -6.92
C PHE A 282 12.15 -17.62 -6.90
N THR A 283 12.82 -18.46 -6.12
CA THR A 283 14.28 -18.55 -6.05
C THR A 283 14.83 -19.67 -6.95
N LYS A 284 13.98 -20.57 -7.46
CA LYS A 284 14.37 -21.70 -8.29
C LYS A 284 14.46 -21.28 -9.77
N ARG A 285 15.66 -21.39 -10.35
CA ARG A 285 15.94 -21.16 -11.80
C ARG A 285 15.10 -21.99 -12.78
N ARG A 286 14.41 -23.04 -12.32
CA ARG A 286 13.71 -24.01 -13.16
C ARG A 286 12.23 -23.69 -13.39
N GLU A 287 11.67 -22.70 -12.70
CA GLU A 287 10.28 -22.30 -12.91
C GLU A 287 10.16 -21.36 -14.11
N LYS A 288 9.13 -21.57 -14.94
CA LYS A 288 8.81 -20.63 -16.02
C LYS A 288 8.50 -19.27 -15.38
N PRO A 289 9.03 -18.16 -15.93
CA PRO A 289 8.78 -16.84 -15.37
C PRO A 289 7.27 -16.55 -15.39
N SER A 290 6.80 -15.84 -14.37
CA SER A 290 5.42 -15.33 -14.34
C SER A 290 5.22 -14.28 -15.43
N ILE A 291 3.96 -14.02 -15.77
CA ILE A 291 3.61 -12.92 -16.68
C ILE A 291 4.13 -11.58 -16.12
N HIS A 292 4.10 -11.39 -14.80
CA HIS A 292 4.67 -10.20 -14.15
C HIS A 292 6.14 -10.03 -14.48
N GLN A 293 6.95 -11.08 -14.32
CA GLN A 293 8.39 -11.03 -14.61
C GLN A 293 8.68 -10.85 -16.11
N LEU A 294 7.89 -11.48 -16.98
CA LEU A 294 8.02 -11.33 -18.42
C LEU A 294 7.74 -9.88 -18.86
N VAL A 295 6.64 -9.30 -18.39
CA VAL A 295 6.25 -7.92 -18.66
C VAL A 295 7.25 -6.94 -18.06
N GLU A 296 7.74 -7.18 -16.85
CA GLU A 296 8.77 -6.35 -16.22
C GLU A 296 10.05 -6.33 -17.05
N ARG A 297 10.57 -7.50 -17.44
CA ARG A 297 11.77 -7.59 -18.30
C ARG A 297 11.55 -6.91 -19.64
N PHE A 298 10.39 -7.11 -20.27
CA PHE A 298 10.04 -6.48 -21.54
C PHE A 298 10.04 -4.95 -21.43
N LEU A 299 9.34 -4.39 -20.43
CA LEU A 299 9.26 -2.94 -20.24
C LEU A 299 10.60 -2.32 -19.86
N LEU A 300 11.39 -3.00 -19.02
CA LEU A 300 12.71 -2.52 -18.65
C LEU A 300 13.68 -2.55 -19.84
N GLY A 301 13.62 -3.59 -20.67
CA GLY A 301 14.39 -3.66 -21.92
C GLY A 301 14.03 -2.53 -22.89
N LEU A 302 12.73 -2.29 -23.12
CA LEU A 302 12.31 -1.17 -23.97
C LEU A 302 12.70 0.19 -23.40
N GLN A 303 12.67 0.37 -22.08
CA GLN A 303 13.06 1.62 -21.43
C GLN A 303 14.55 1.93 -21.58
N GLU A 304 15.40 0.91 -21.74
CA GLU A 304 16.84 1.08 -21.98
C GLU A 304 17.11 1.65 -23.36
N GLU A 305 16.43 1.15 -24.38
CA GLU A 305 16.54 1.62 -25.77
C GLU A 305 15.76 2.92 -26.02
N PHE A 306 14.59 3.05 -25.38
CA PHE A 306 13.65 4.15 -25.58
C PHE A 306 13.28 4.79 -24.23
N PRO A 307 13.98 5.88 -23.83
CA PRO A 307 13.67 6.60 -22.61
C PRO A 307 12.21 7.08 -22.58
N SER A 308 11.60 6.99 -21.40
CA SER A 308 10.20 7.35 -21.12
C SER A 308 9.15 6.33 -21.56
N THR A 309 9.54 5.16 -22.07
CA THR A 309 8.60 4.08 -22.42
C THR A 309 7.65 3.74 -21.28
N ILE A 310 8.17 3.53 -20.06
CA ILE A 310 7.36 3.21 -18.88
C ILE A 310 6.29 4.28 -18.62
N SER A 311 6.70 5.55 -18.66
CA SER A 311 5.80 6.70 -18.45
C SER A 311 4.73 6.76 -19.54
N THR A 312 5.11 6.56 -20.80
CA THR A 312 4.17 6.60 -21.94
C THR A 312 3.15 5.47 -21.85
N VAL A 313 3.59 4.23 -21.59
CA VAL A 313 2.71 3.06 -21.43
C VAL A 313 1.69 3.31 -20.32
N TYR A 314 2.15 3.76 -19.15
CA TYR A 314 1.25 4.06 -18.04
C TYR A 314 0.26 5.19 -18.36
N ARG A 315 0.73 6.30 -18.93
CA ARG A 315 -0.13 7.45 -19.29
C ARG A 315 -1.15 7.10 -20.36
N TYR A 316 -0.81 6.19 -21.28
CA TYR A 316 -1.74 5.68 -22.27
C TYR A 316 -2.78 4.77 -21.60
N GLY A 317 -2.35 3.86 -20.74
CA GLY A 317 -3.25 3.01 -19.95
C GLY A 317 -4.22 3.79 -19.06
N GLU A 318 -3.76 4.91 -18.47
CA GLU A 318 -4.60 5.82 -17.68
C GLU A 318 -5.73 6.45 -18.53
N LYS A 319 -5.51 6.67 -19.84
CA LYS A 319 -6.54 7.17 -20.77
C LYS A 319 -7.52 6.09 -21.24
N LEU A 320 -7.06 4.85 -21.33
CA LEU A 320 -7.88 3.71 -21.74
C LEU A 320 -8.77 3.16 -20.64
N SER A 321 -8.54 3.59 -19.40
CA SER A 321 -9.22 3.07 -18.22
C SER A 321 -10.72 3.38 -18.29
N PRO A 322 -11.59 2.37 -18.52
CA PRO A 322 -13.02 2.59 -18.51
C PRO A 322 -13.49 2.97 -17.11
N GLU A 323 -14.68 3.56 -16.99
CA GLU A 323 -15.30 3.68 -15.67
C GLU A 323 -15.44 2.26 -15.08
N PRO A 324 -15.01 2.04 -13.83
CA PRO A 324 -15.04 0.71 -13.25
C PRO A 324 -16.48 0.21 -13.16
N ALA A 325 -16.72 -1.00 -13.70
CA ALA A 325 -18.00 -1.66 -13.58
C ALA A 325 -18.38 -1.78 -12.10
N LYS A 326 -19.42 -1.05 -11.68
CA LYS A 326 -19.93 -1.12 -10.30
C LYS A 326 -20.75 -2.40 -10.17
N ALA A 327 -20.25 -3.36 -9.39
CA ALA A 327 -21.04 -4.53 -9.05
C ALA A 327 -22.27 -4.11 -8.24
N SER A 328 -23.45 -4.34 -8.83
CA SER A 328 -24.74 -3.96 -8.25
C SER A 328 -25.16 -4.87 -7.08
N SER A 329 -24.57 -6.07 -7.00
CA SER A 329 -24.85 -7.08 -5.97
C SER A 329 -23.57 -7.78 -5.49
N GLU A 330 -23.66 -8.46 -4.34
CA GLU A 330 -22.56 -9.27 -3.78
C GLU A 330 -22.21 -10.48 -4.67
N SER A 331 -23.21 -11.08 -5.33
CA SER A 331 -23.05 -12.21 -6.25
C SER A 331 -22.29 -11.86 -7.54
N GLN A 332 -22.19 -10.57 -7.88
CA GLN A 332 -21.45 -10.08 -9.03
C GLN A 332 -20.03 -9.65 -8.64
N ARG A 333 -19.44 -10.18 -7.56
CA ARG A 333 -18.07 -9.81 -7.14
C ARG A 333 -17.17 -11.03 -7.05
N CYS A 334 -15.92 -10.84 -7.46
CA CYS A 334 -14.88 -11.82 -7.27
C CYS A 334 -14.52 -11.92 -5.79
N LEU A 335 -14.69 -13.10 -5.17
CA LEU A 335 -14.35 -13.37 -3.77
C LEU A 335 -12.85 -13.24 -3.44
N LEU A 336 -12.01 -12.98 -4.44
CA LEU A 336 -10.57 -12.92 -4.32
C LEU A 336 -10.01 -11.51 -4.48
N CYS A 337 -10.62 -10.67 -5.34
CA CYS A 337 -10.13 -9.31 -5.60
C CYS A 337 -11.21 -8.22 -5.51
N LEU A 338 -12.46 -8.61 -5.18
CA LEU A 338 -13.64 -7.75 -5.04
C LEU A 338 -14.03 -6.94 -6.28
N CYS A 339 -13.39 -7.19 -7.41
CA CYS A 339 -13.80 -6.66 -8.71
C CYS A 339 -15.18 -7.18 -9.07
N GLY A 340 -15.96 -6.36 -9.77
CA GLY A 340 -17.20 -6.82 -10.39
C GLY A 340 -16.93 -7.96 -11.36
N LEU A 341 -17.75 -9.00 -11.35
CA LEU A 341 -17.69 -10.06 -12.35
C LEU A 341 -18.48 -9.57 -13.56
N ASP A 342 -17.87 -9.65 -14.74
CA ASP A 342 -18.55 -9.44 -15.99
C ASP A 342 -19.34 -10.71 -16.34
N THR A 343 -20.50 -10.87 -15.71
CA THR A 343 -21.42 -11.99 -15.96
C THR A 343 -22.41 -11.68 -17.09
N GLU A 344 -22.37 -10.46 -17.64
CA GLU A 344 -23.22 -10.00 -18.75
C GLU A 344 -22.47 -10.05 -20.09
N GLY A 345 -21.61 -11.06 -20.26
CA GLY A 345 -21.10 -11.41 -21.58
C GLY A 345 -22.25 -11.91 -22.44
N GLY A 346 -22.84 -11.02 -23.23
CA GLY A 346 -23.76 -11.38 -24.31
C GLY A 346 -23.11 -12.44 -25.20
N GLU A 347 -23.92 -13.42 -25.60
CA GLU A 347 -23.55 -14.42 -26.61
C GLU A 347 -22.93 -13.69 -27.82
N TRP A 348 -21.65 -13.96 -28.10
CA TRP A 348 -20.97 -13.48 -29.30
C TRP A 348 -21.09 -14.50 -30.42
#